data_AF-A0A4D4MS29-F1
#
_entry.id   AF-A0A4D4MS29-F1
#
_cell.length_a   1.000
_cell.length_b   1.000
_cell.length_c   1.000
_cell.angle_alpha   90.00
_cell.angle_beta   90.00
_cell.angle_gamma   90.00
#
_symmetry.space_group_name_H-M   'P 1'
#
loop_
_entity.id
_entity.type
_entity.pdbx_description
1 polymer ?
#
loop_
_entity_poly.entity_id
_entity_poly.type
_entity_poly.pdbx_seq_one_letter_code
_entity_poly.pdbx_strand_id
1 'polypeptide(L)'
;MFVWRLTTPLWKVVRWPVPLALAIAVLASVSPDIGDDLDLQRVLQFLPFFVVGLFMKPEHFQLLRRREVRVLSVPVFAIALAVAYWAGPRMNSAWFYHRDSAQELGAPWWAGVVMTLALFGCSLVVTSCFFAWVPRRKMWFTALGAGTLYGYLLHGFIAKGSRFWDWYDAAWLQTPYGEVIATVFAATLITVLCTPPVQRIFRFAMEPKMEWAFKRDATEIARERAKA
;
A
#
# COMPACT_ATOMS: atom_id res chain seq x y z
N MET A 1 2.74 4.51 -8.39
CA MET A 1 1.99 3.43 -9.07
C MET A 1 2.33 3.29 -10.56
N PHE A 2 2.29 4.37 -11.37
CA PHE A 2 2.61 4.29 -12.80
C PHE A 2 4.05 3.80 -13.06
N VAL A 3 5.03 4.39 -12.35
CA VAL A 3 6.46 4.02 -12.44
C VAL A 3 6.69 2.53 -12.20
N TRP A 4 6.04 1.95 -11.19
CA TRP A 4 6.17 0.51 -10.90
C TRP A 4 5.57 -0.38 -11.99
N ARG A 5 4.44 0.01 -12.58
CA ARG A 5 3.86 -0.72 -13.72
C ARG A 5 4.78 -0.64 -14.95
N LEU A 6 5.35 0.53 -15.23
CA LEU A 6 6.28 0.74 -16.34
C LEU A 6 7.58 -0.06 -16.17
N THR A 7 8.07 -0.19 -14.94
CA THR A 7 9.32 -0.91 -14.63
C THR A 7 9.13 -2.42 -14.44
N THR A 8 7.89 -2.91 -14.34
CA THR A 8 7.56 -4.33 -14.20
C THR A 8 8.30 -5.27 -15.17
N PRO A 9 8.37 -5.02 -16.50
CA PRO A 9 9.09 -5.89 -17.42
C PRO A 9 10.59 -6.00 -17.09
N LEU A 10 11.22 -4.92 -16.63
CA LEU A 10 12.63 -4.93 -16.25
C LEU A 10 12.86 -5.90 -15.08
N TRP A 11 12.02 -5.83 -14.05
CA TRP A 11 12.13 -6.69 -12.86
C TRP A 11 11.97 -8.18 -13.17
N LYS A 12 11.18 -8.54 -14.19
CA LYS A 12 10.99 -9.93 -14.61
C LYS A 12 12.22 -10.54 -15.31
N VAL A 13 13.11 -9.72 -15.85
CA VAL A 13 14.34 -10.16 -16.53
C VAL A 13 15.50 -10.32 -15.55
N VAL A 14 15.51 -9.55 -14.46
CA VAL A 14 16.57 -9.57 -13.45
C VAL A 14 16.59 -10.89 -12.69
N ARG A 15 17.78 -11.48 -12.51
CA ARG A 15 17.97 -12.78 -11.83
C ARG A 15 17.77 -12.73 -10.31
N TRP A 16 18.09 -11.60 -9.68
CA TRP A 16 17.95 -11.37 -8.23
C TRP A 16 17.17 -10.06 -7.97
N PRO A 17 15.86 -10.03 -8.26
CA PRO A 17 15.10 -8.78 -8.30
C PRO A 17 14.88 -8.18 -6.89
N VAL A 18 14.65 -9.01 -5.87
CA VAL A 18 14.42 -8.53 -4.50
C VAL A 18 15.69 -7.94 -3.86
N PRO A 19 16.87 -8.61 -3.90
CA PRO A 19 18.11 -7.99 -3.41
C PRO A 19 18.46 -6.69 -4.13
N LEU A 20 18.26 -6.63 -5.45
CA LEU A 20 18.51 -5.41 -6.21
C LEU A 20 17.57 -4.26 -5.79
N ALA A 21 16.28 -4.55 -5.64
CA ALA A 21 15.31 -3.56 -5.17
C ALA A 21 15.61 -3.08 -3.74
N LEU A 22 16.09 -3.97 -2.88
CA LEU A 22 16.49 -3.64 -1.51
C LEU A 22 17.75 -2.78 -1.49
N ALA A 23 18.73 -3.07 -2.35
CA ALA A 23 19.91 -2.22 -2.51
C ALA A 23 19.54 -0.81 -2.97
N ILE A 24 18.60 -0.68 -3.92
CA ILE A 24 18.09 0.62 -4.38
C ILE A 24 17.37 1.36 -3.25
N ALA A 25 16.53 0.67 -2.47
CA ALA A 25 15.84 1.28 -1.32
C ALA A 25 16.83 1.76 -0.25
N VAL A 26 17.87 0.98 0.04
CA VAL A 26 18.93 1.38 0.97
C VAL A 26 19.66 2.61 0.45
N LEU A 27 20.09 2.63 -0.83
CA LEU A 27 20.73 3.81 -1.42
C LEU A 27 19.83 5.05 -1.33
N ALA A 28 18.52 4.89 -1.59
CA ALA A 28 17.55 5.97 -1.47
C ALA A 28 17.35 6.46 -0.03
N SER A 29 17.50 5.60 0.98
CA SER A 29 17.41 5.98 2.39
C SER A 29 18.63 6.74 2.90
N VAL A 30 19.73 6.71 2.16
CA VAL A 30 21.03 7.27 2.58
C VAL A 30 21.49 8.43 1.68
N SER A 31 20.73 8.76 0.64
CA SER A 31 21.04 9.83 -0.30
C SER A 31 20.08 11.02 -0.08
N PRO A 32 20.55 12.12 0.53
CA PRO A 32 19.75 13.34 0.73
C PRO A 32 19.52 14.10 -0.59
N ASP A 33 20.37 13.85 -1.60
CA ASP A 33 20.28 14.53 -2.90
C ASP A 33 19.11 14.04 -3.76
N ILE A 34 18.49 12.91 -3.37
CA ILE A 34 17.21 12.47 -3.93
C ILE A 34 16.13 13.29 -3.25
N GLY A 35 15.92 14.51 -3.75
CA GLY A 35 14.95 15.44 -3.17
C GLY A 35 13.52 14.90 -3.13
N ASP A 36 12.68 15.59 -2.36
CA ASP A 36 11.23 15.35 -2.20
C ASP A 36 10.42 15.59 -3.51
N ASP A 37 11.11 15.97 -4.59
CA ASP A 37 10.53 16.18 -5.92
C ASP A 37 9.83 14.90 -6.41
N LEU A 38 8.51 15.01 -6.61
CA LEU A 38 7.62 13.94 -7.08
C LEU A 38 7.53 12.71 -6.15
N ASP A 39 7.83 12.82 -4.85
CA ASP A 39 7.86 11.69 -3.90
C ASP A 39 8.83 10.57 -4.36
N LEU A 40 9.89 10.89 -5.11
CA LEU A 40 10.77 9.88 -5.72
C LEU A 40 11.45 9.00 -4.67
N GLN A 41 11.88 9.59 -3.56
CA GLN A 41 12.47 8.86 -2.44
C GLN A 41 11.53 7.77 -1.92
N ARG A 42 10.24 8.11 -1.75
CA ARG A 42 9.19 7.16 -1.36
C ARG A 42 9.00 6.05 -2.39
N VAL A 43 9.01 6.39 -3.68
CA VAL A 43 8.87 5.39 -4.77
C VAL A 43 10.01 4.37 -4.76
N LEU A 44 11.24 4.81 -4.48
CA LEU A 44 12.42 3.97 -4.42
C LEU A 44 12.49 3.13 -3.14
N GLN A 45 12.20 3.74 -1.99
CA GLN A 45 12.20 3.03 -0.70
C GLN A 45 11.11 1.94 -0.61
N PHE A 46 9.95 2.14 -1.27
CA PHE A 46 8.89 1.12 -1.32
C PHE A 46 9.05 0.08 -2.45
N LEU A 47 10.01 0.26 -3.35
CA LEU A 47 10.29 -0.65 -4.47
C LEU A 47 10.45 -2.13 -4.06
N PRO A 48 11.19 -2.52 -2.99
CA PRO A 48 11.33 -3.92 -2.63
C PRO A 48 9.99 -4.57 -2.26
N PHE A 49 9.06 -3.84 -1.64
CA PHE A 49 7.71 -4.35 -1.37
C PHE A 49 6.93 -4.62 -2.64
N PHE A 50 7.00 -3.71 -3.62
CA PHE A 50 6.39 -3.90 -4.93
C PHE A 50 6.96 -5.14 -5.65
N VAL A 51 8.29 -5.29 -5.65
CA VAL A 51 8.97 -6.41 -6.29
C VAL A 51 8.60 -7.73 -5.61
N VAL A 52 8.58 -7.80 -4.27
CA VAL A 52 8.10 -9.01 -3.57
C VAL A 52 6.68 -9.36 -4.02
N GLY A 53 5.77 -8.38 -4.03
CA GLY A 53 4.39 -8.57 -4.48
C GLY A 53 4.28 -9.07 -5.93
N LEU A 54 5.13 -8.56 -6.84
CA LEU A 54 5.16 -8.95 -8.25
C LEU A 54 5.46 -10.44 -8.46
N PHE A 55 6.30 -11.02 -7.59
CA PHE A 55 6.68 -12.44 -7.65
C PHE A 55 5.85 -13.34 -6.71
N MET A 56 4.87 -12.80 -5.98
CA MET A 56 3.99 -13.62 -5.16
C MET A 56 3.06 -14.48 -6.04
N LYS A 57 3.14 -15.79 -5.85
CA LYS A 57 2.28 -16.78 -6.49
C LYS A 57 1.24 -17.33 -5.51
N PRO A 58 0.13 -17.92 -6.00
CA PRO A 58 -0.91 -18.52 -5.15
C PRO A 58 -0.39 -19.52 -4.11
N GLU A 59 0.67 -20.27 -4.44
CA GLU A 59 1.29 -21.27 -3.57
C GLU A 59 1.87 -20.64 -2.30
N HIS A 60 2.49 -19.46 -2.40
CA HIS A 60 3.02 -18.74 -1.23
C HIS A 60 1.91 -18.38 -0.25
N PHE A 61 0.75 -17.96 -0.76
CA PHE A 61 -0.40 -17.68 0.09
C PHE A 61 -0.99 -18.96 0.71
N GLN A 62 -0.86 -20.11 0.07
CA GLN A 62 -1.26 -21.38 0.68
C GLN A 62 -0.34 -21.75 1.86
N LEU A 63 0.97 -21.52 1.71
CA LEU A 63 1.94 -21.74 2.80
C LEU A 63 1.65 -20.84 3.99
N LEU A 64 1.38 -19.55 3.78
CA LEU A 64 1.07 -18.59 4.84
C LEU A 64 -0.21 -18.92 5.63
N ARG A 65 -1.13 -19.69 5.04
CA ARG A 65 -2.42 -20.04 5.65
C ARG A 65 -2.43 -21.42 6.32
N ARG A 66 -1.27 -22.06 6.45
CA ARG A 66 -1.11 -23.30 7.22
C ARG A 66 -1.45 -23.09 8.69
N ARG A 67 -1.94 -24.15 9.36
CA ARG A 67 -2.38 -24.05 10.77
C ARG A 67 -1.23 -23.66 11.68
N GLU A 68 -0.04 -24.17 11.40
CA GLU A 68 1.19 -23.87 12.12
C GLU A 68 1.52 -22.38 12.03
N VAL A 69 1.48 -21.79 10.83
CA VAL A 69 1.72 -20.35 10.61
C VAL A 69 0.65 -19.52 11.30
N ARG A 70 -0.61 -19.97 11.28
CA ARG A 70 -1.70 -19.28 11.98
C ARG A 70 -1.52 -19.30 13.50
N VAL A 71 -1.07 -20.40 14.09
CA VAL A 71 -0.79 -20.47 15.54
C VAL A 71 0.43 -19.61 15.87
N LEU A 72 1.51 -19.69 15.08
CA LEU A 72 2.72 -18.88 15.27
C LEU A 72 2.49 -17.39 15.04
N SER A 73 1.54 -17.01 14.20
CA SER A 73 1.22 -15.60 13.95
C SER A 73 0.67 -14.88 15.17
N VAL A 74 0.01 -15.58 16.10
CA VAL A 74 -0.55 -14.97 17.32
C VAL A 74 0.53 -14.38 18.22
N PRO A 75 1.55 -15.16 18.69
CA PRO A 75 2.61 -14.60 19.51
C PRO A 75 3.44 -13.58 18.72
N VAL A 76 3.67 -13.78 17.42
CA VAL A 76 4.42 -12.81 16.58
C VAL A 76 3.69 -11.46 16.50
N PHE A 77 2.38 -11.47 16.30
CA PHE A 77 1.58 -10.23 16.26
C PHE A 77 1.53 -9.55 17.64
N ALA A 78 1.44 -10.33 18.72
CA ALA A 78 1.49 -9.80 20.08
C ALA A 78 2.85 -9.14 20.39
N ILE A 79 3.96 -9.78 20.00
CA ILE A 79 5.31 -9.22 20.12
C ILE A 79 5.43 -7.95 19.28
N ALA A 80 4.99 -7.98 18.02
CA ALA A 80 5.03 -6.82 17.13
C ALA A 80 4.25 -5.63 17.73
N LEU A 81 3.08 -5.89 18.32
CA LEU A 81 2.27 -4.87 18.99
C LEU A 81 2.98 -4.32 20.24
N ALA A 82 3.55 -5.18 21.08
CA ALA A 82 4.30 -4.76 22.26
C ALA A 82 5.52 -3.90 21.88
N VAL A 83 6.26 -4.32 20.85
CA VAL A 83 7.40 -3.56 20.30
C VAL A 83 6.93 -2.22 19.73
N ALA A 84 5.80 -2.18 19.02
CA ALA A 84 5.24 -0.94 18.48
C ALA A 84 4.86 0.06 19.59
N TYR A 85 4.19 -0.40 20.65
CA TYR A 85 3.87 0.46 21.81
C TYR A 85 5.12 0.95 22.55
N TRP A 86 6.13 0.09 22.67
CA TRP A 86 7.39 0.46 23.28
C TRP A 86 8.21 1.42 22.39
N ALA A 87 8.21 1.24 21.07
CA ALA A 87 8.95 2.08 20.14
C ALA A 87 8.28 3.44 19.88
N GLY A 88 6.95 3.52 19.97
CA GLY A 88 6.15 4.72 19.68
C GLY A 88 6.72 6.03 20.28
N PRO A 89 6.96 6.12 21.59
CA PRO A 89 7.52 7.35 22.19
C PRO A 89 9.03 7.52 21.99
N ARG A 90 9.73 6.52 21.46
CA ARG A 90 11.21 6.48 21.37
C ARG A 90 11.75 6.63 19.96
N MET A 91 10.89 6.47 18.95
CA MET A 91 11.28 6.43 17.55
C MET A 91 10.57 7.51 16.76
N ASN A 92 11.31 8.16 15.85
CA ASN A 92 10.71 9.12 14.94
C ASN A 92 9.73 8.41 14.00
N SER A 93 8.45 8.77 14.09
CA SER A 93 7.42 8.17 13.23
C SER A 93 7.62 8.47 11.74
N ALA A 94 8.44 9.48 11.42
CA ALA A 94 8.83 9.84 10.05
C ALA A 94 9.45 8.67 9.27
N TRP A 95 10.15 7.74 9.94
CA TRP A 95 10.74 6.54 9.32
C TRP A 95 9.70 5.69 8.57
N PHE A 96 8.46 5.63 9.05
CA PHE A 96 7.39 4.85 8.42
C PHE A 96 6.83 5.49 7.14
N TYR A 97 7.06 6.79 6.92
CA TYR A 97 6.59 7.49 5.74
C TYR A 97 7.47 7.24 4.51
N HIS A 98 8.69 6.71 4.72
CA HIS A 98 9.67 6.40 3.67
C HIS A 98 9.94 7.58 2.72
N ARG A 99 9.76 8.81 3.20
CA ARG A 99 9.82 10.03 2.39
C ARG A 99 11.09 10.83 2.63
N ASP A 100 11.77 10.56 3.74
CA ASP A 100 12.93 11.31 4.21
C ASP A 100 14.14 10.35 4.21
N SER A 101 15.34 10.89 3.98
CA SER A 101 16.61 10.20 4.17
C SER A 101 16.98 10.11 5.65
N ALA A 102 17.86 9.19 6.01
CA ALA A 102 18.36 9.07 7.38
C ALA A 102 18.92 10.40 7.90
N GLN A 103 19.64 11.12 7.04
CA GLN A 103 20.26 12.40 7.35
C GLN A 103 19.24 13.52 7.56
N GLU A 104 18.17 13.56 6.77
CA GLU A 104 17.06 14.52 6.97
C GLU A 104 16.30 14.25 8.27
N LEU A 105 16.28 13.00 8.73
CA LEU A 105 15.74 12.63 10.04
C LEU A 105 16.69 12.91 11.21
N GLY A 106 17.85 13.53 10.94
CA GLY A 106 18.88 13.80 11.95
C GLY A 106 19.62 12.54 12.43
N ALA A 107 19.47 11.43 11.70
CA ALA A 107 20.11 10.16 12.01
C ALA A 107 21.37 9.93 11.16
N PRO A 108 22.34 9.14 11.66
CA PRO A 108 23.51 8.80 10.86
C PRO A 108 23.13 7.93 9.66
N TRP A 109 23.90 8.04 8.57
CA TRP A 109 23.68 7.34 7.31
C TRP A 109 23.48 5.81 7.48
N TRP A 110 24.22 5.19 8.40
CA TRP A 110 24.14 3.75 8.67
C TRP A 110 22.80 3.35 9.31
N ALA A 111 22.15 4.27 10.04
CA ALA A 111 20.83 4.04 10.60
C ALA A 111 19.78 3.89 9.48
N GLY A 112 19.94 4.59 8.34
CA GLY A 112 19.10 4.39 7.16
C GLY A 112 19.17 2.98 6.60
N VAL A 113 20.38 2.41 6.51
CA VAL A 113 20.59 1.02 6.07
C VAL A 113 19.89 0.05 7.03
N VAL A 114 20.18 0.16 8.33
CA VAL A 114 19.61 -0.72 9.35
C VAL A 114 18.10 -0.60 9.39
N MET A 115 17.58 0.63 9.34
CA MET A 115 16.16 0.88 9.46
C MET A 115 15.38 0.42 8.22
N THR A 116 15.93 0.62 7.03
CA THR A 116 15.33 0.10 5.79
C THR A 116 15.19 -1.43 5.83
N LEU A 117 16.26 -2.13 6.23
CA LEU A 117 16.25 -3.59 6.33
C LEU A 117 15.29 -4.09 7.42
N ALA A 118 15.33 -3.45 8.59
CA ALA A 118 14.50 -3.84 9.74
C ALA A 118 13.01 -3.56 9.50
N LEU A 119 12.66 -2.38 8.94
CA LEU A 119 11.27 -2.06 8.57
C LEU A 119 10.76 -2.97 7.47
N PHE A 120 11.58 -3.27 6.45
CA PHE A 120 11.24 -4.21 5.41
C PHE A 120 10.94 -5.61 5.97
N GLY A 121 11.85 -6.14 6.79
CA GLY A 121 11.68 -7.45 7.43
C GLY A 121 10.46 -7.50 8.35
N CYS A 122 10.29 -6.50 9.23
CA CYS A 122 9.15 -6.40 10.13
C CYS A 122 7.83 -6.34 9.37
N SER A 123 7.76 -5.50 8.33
CA SER A 123 6.59 -5.35 7.49
C SER A 123 6.24 -6.66 6.77
N LEU A 124 7.23 -7.40 6.25
CA LEU A 124 7.00 -8.72 5.66
C LEU A 124 6.45 -9.72 6.67
N VAL A 125 6.98 -9.76 7.89
CA VAL A 125 6.55 -10.66 8.96
C VAL A 125 5.10 -10.34 9.38
N VAL A 126 4.80 -9.08 9.67
CA VAL A 126 3.47 -8.65 10.09
C VAL A 126 2.45 -8.88 8.98
N THR A 127 2.81 -8.56 7.73
CA THR A 127 1.95 -8.81 6.55
C THR A 127 1.69 -10.31 6.35
N SER A 128 2.72 -11.15 6.55
CA SER A 128 2.59 -12.61 6.49
C SER A 128 1.65 -13.15 7.56
N CYS A 129 1.77 -12.63 8.80
CA CYS A 129 0.87 -12.96 9.90
C CYS A 129 -0.58 -12.53 9.60
N PHE A 130 -0.76 -11.32 9.06
CA PHE A 130 -2.06 -10.84 8.62
C PHE A 130 -2.68 -11.78 7.56
N PHE A 131 -1.92 -12.15 6.53
CA PHE A 131 -2.40 -13.08 5.50
C PHE A 131 -2.73 -14.49 6.04
N ALA A 132 -2.10 -14.93 7.12
CA ALA A 132 -2.45 -16.19 7.79
C ALA A 132 -3.87 -16.18 8.37
N TRP A 133 -4.42 -15.00 8.68
CA TRP A 133 -5.79 -14.83 9.21
C TRP A 133 -6.83 -14.54 8.14
N VAL A 134 -6.40 -14.18 6.92
CA VAL A 134 -7.33 -13.83 5.83
C VAL A 134 -8.14 -15.06 5.40
N PRO A 135 -9.49 -15.01 5.47
CA PRO A 135 -10.34 -16.12 5.07
C PRO A 135 -10.34 -16.33 3.54
N ARG A 136 -10.53 -17.58 3.09
CA ARG A 136 -10.59 -17.94 1.65
C ARG A 136 -11.93 -17.58 0.99
N ARG A 137 -13.01 -17.52 1.78
CA ARG A 137 -14.36 -17.26 1.28
C ARG A 137 -14.57 -15.77 1.06
N LYS A 138 -15.39 -15.43 0.06
CA LYS A 138 -15.89 -14.06 -0.09
C LYS A 138 -16.74 -13.72 1.14
N MET A 139 -16.37 -12.64 1.82
CA MET A 139 -17.11 -12.08 2.94
C MET A 139 -17.87 -10.84 2.47
N TRP A 140 -18.82 -10.35 3.28
CA TRP A 140 -19.57 -9.14 2.95
C TRP A 140 -18.66 -7.92 2.73
N PHE A 141 -17.57 -7.81 3.50
CA PHE A 141 -16.57 -6.74 3.39
C PHE A 141 -15.60 -6.93 2.20
N THR A 142 -15.61 -8.07 1.50
CA THR A 142 -14.75 -8.28 0.33
C THR A 142 -15.09 -7.30 -0.79
N ALA A 143 -16.37 -6.96 -0.97
CA ALA A 143 -16.79 -5.97 -1.96
C ALA A 143 -16.30 -4.55 -1.61
N LEU A 144 -16.29 -4.20 -0.33
CA LEU A 144 -15.74 -2.93 0.17
C LEU A 144 -14.22 -2.87 -0.03
N GLY A 145 -13.51 -3.98 0.24
CA GLY A 145 -12.07 -4.09 0.03
C GLY A 145 -11.66 -3.84 -1.43
N ALA A 146 -12.43 -4.37 -2.39
CA ALA A 146 -12.19 -4.13 -3.82
C ALA A 146 -12.35 -2.64 -4.22
N GLY A 147 -13.16 -1.87 -3.47
CA GLY A 147 -13.40 -0.45 -3.70
C GLY A 147 -12.43 0.50 -3.02
N THR A 148 -11.44 0.00 -2.28
CA THR A 148 -10.52 0.85 -1.50
C THR A 148 -9.73 1.85 -2.33
N LEU A 149 -9.41 1.53 -3.59
CA LEU A 149 -8.78 2.48 -4.53
C LEU A 149 -9.70 3.67 -4.84
N TYR A 150 -11.01 3.43 -4.97
CA TYR A 150 -12.01 4.47 -5.19
C TYR A 150 -12.12 5.36 -3.95
N GLY A 151 -12.22 4.77 -2.76
CA GLY A 151 -12.16 5.52 -1.50
C GLY A 151 -10.90 6.38 -1.39
N TYR A 152 -9.73 5.81 -1.69
CA TYR A 152 -8.45 6.51 -1.64
C TYR A 152 -8.36 7.70 -2.60
N LEU A 153 -8.86 7.60 -3.84
CA LEU A 153 -8.79 8.73 -4.77
C LEU A 153 -9.93 9.74 -4.56
N LEU A 154 -11.14 9.27 -4.26
CA LEU A 154 -12.31 10.15 -4.11
C LEU A 154 -12.31 10.91 -2.80
N HIS A 155 -11.81 10.34 -1.70
CA HIS A 155 -11.79 11.07 -0.41
C HIS A 155 -10.94 12.34 -0.48
N GLY A 156 -9.89 12.37 -1.31
CA GLY A 156 -9.02 13.54 -1.46
C GLY A 156 -9.77 14.77 -1.95
N PHE A 157 -10.73 14.60 -2.87
CA PHE A 157 -11.60 15.69 -3.33
C PHE A 157 -12.50 16.22 -2.22
N ILE A 158 -13.03 15.32 -1.39
CA ILE A 158 -13.91 15.70 -0.28
C ILE A 158 -13.10 16.36 0.84
N ALA A 159 -11.94 15.82 1.17
CA ALA A 159 -11.03 16.41 2.14
C ALA A 159 -10.58 17.81 1.69
N LYS A 160 -10.22 17.99 0.41
CA LYS A 160 -9.86 19.30 -0.13
C LYS A 160 -11.05 20.26 -0.15
N GLY A 161 -12.25 19.77 -0.54
CA GLY A 161 -13.48 20.55 -0.50
C GLY A 161 -13.85 21.01 0.91
N SER A 162 -13.72 20.13 1.91
CA SER A 162 -13.99 20.46 3.31
C SER A 162 -13.06 21.54 3.86
N ARG A 163 -11.81 21.59 3.40
CA ARG A 163 -10.87 22.68 3.73
C ARG A 163 -11.14 23.95 2.93
N PHE A 164 -11.61 23.83 1.70
CA PHE A 164 -11.91 24.99 0.86
C PHE A 164 -13.19 25.72 1.30
N TRP A 165 -14.13 25.01 1.91
CA TRP A 165 -15.37 25.57 2.47
C TRP A 165 -15.32 25.72 3.99
N ASP A 166 -14.13 25.65 4.59
CA ASP A 166 -13.89 25.87 6.02
C ASP A 166 -14.83 25.07 6.94
N TRP A 167 -15.13 23.82 6.57
CA TRP A 167 -16.03 22.97 7.34
C TRP A 167 -15.55 22.79 8.78
N TYR A 168 -14.24 22.74 9.01
CA TYR A 168 -13.63 22.54 10.32
C TYR A 168 -13.63 23.79 11.22
N ASP A 169 -13.97 24.97 10.70
CA ASP A 169 -13.98 26.22 11.46
C ASP A 169 -15.28 26.40 12.26
N ALA A 170 -16.27 25.55 12.03
CA ALA A 170 -17.50 25.59 12.80
C ALA A 170 -17.23 25.22 14.28
N ALA A 171 -17.53 26.13 15.20
CA ALA A 171 -17.22 25.99 16.63
C ALA A 171 -17.75 24.70 17.28
N TRP A 172 -18.83 24.12 16.75
CA TRP A 172 -19.39 22.85 17.26
C TRP A 172 -18.53 21.63 16.91
N LEU A 173 -17.70 21.67 15.85
CA LEU A 173 -16.80 20.58 15.47
C LEU A 173 -15.57 20.47 16.37
N GLN A 174 -15.19 21.57 17.03
CA GLN A 174 -14.11 21.60 18.03
C GLN A 174 -14.57 21.10 19.41
N THR A 175 -15.79 20.56 19.51
CA THR A 175 -16.28 19.92 20.72
C THR A 175 -16.04 18.40 20.66
N PRO A 176 -15.90 17.70 21.81
CA PRO A 176 -15.72 16.24 21.81
C PRO A 176 -16.81 15.48 21.05
N TYR A 177 -18.04 15.98 21.07
CA TYR A 177 -19.15 15.42 20.30
C TYR A 177 -19.00 15.69 18.80
N GLY A 178 -18.54 16.88 18.43
CA GLY A 178 -18.21 17.25 17.06
C GLY A 178 -17.13 16.36 16.46
N GLU A 179 -16.07 16.06 17.20
CA GLU A 179 -14.99 15.14 16.79
C GLU A 179 -15.50 13.72 16.54
N VAL A 180 -16.35 13.20 17.44
CA VAL A 180 -16.97 11.87 17.28
C VAL A 180 -17.87 11.84 16.03
N ILE A 181 -18.71 12.86 15.84
CA ILE A 181 -19.58 12.97 14.66
C ILE A 181 -18.75 13.04 13.38
N ALA A 182 -17.70 13.86 13.35
CA ALA A 182 -16.80 13.98 12.21
C ALA A 182 -16.11 12.65 11.90
N THR A 183 -15.68 11.91 12.93
CA THR A 183 -15.06 10.59 12.78
C THR A 183 -16.03 9.57 12.21
N VAL A 184 -17.26 9.50 12.76
CA VAL A 184 -18.31 8.60 12.25
C VAL A 184 -18.70 8.97 10.82
N PHE A 185 -18.80 10.26 10.52
CA PHE A 185 -19.06 10.76 9.17
C PHE A 185 -17.95 10.36 8.21
N ALA A 186 -16.68 10.57 8.57
CA ALA A 186 -15.54 10.19 7.75
C ALA A 186 -15.50 8.66 7.50
N ALA A 187 -15.71 7.84 8.54
CA ALA A 187 -15.76 6.39 8.41
C ALA A 187 -16.91 5.92 7.51
N THR A 188 -18.09 6.52 7.67
CA THR A 188 -19.26 6.25 6.84
C THR A 188 -19.00 6.65 5.39
N LEU A 189 -18.47 7.84 5.18
CA LEU A 189 -18.16 8.38 3.87
C LEU A 189 -17.19 7.50 3.11
N ILE A 190 -16.06 7.12 3.73
CA ILE A 190 -15.08 6.22 3.10
C ILE A 190 -15.72 4.87 2.79
N THR A 191 -16.54 4.33 3.69
CA THR A 191 -17.25 3.08 3.47
C THR A 191 -18.19 3.18 2.26
N VAL A 192 -18.95 4.27 2.15
CA VAL A 192 -19.85 4.56 1.02
C VAL A 192 -19.05 4.69 -0.28
N LEU A 193 -17.93 5.40 -0.28
CA LEU A 193 -17.07 5.55 -1.46
C LEU A 193 -16.49 4.21 -1.95
N CYS A 194 -16.29 3.26 -1.04
CA CYS A 194 -15.83 1.91 -1.37
C CYS A 194 -16.96 0.99 -1.89
N THR A 195 -18.22 1.44 -1.93
CA THR A 195 -19.36 0.59 -2.34
C THR A 195 -19.40 0.33 -3.85
N PRO A 196 -19.97 -0.82 -4.30
CA PRO A 196 -20.08 -1.16 -5.72
C PRO A 196 -20.78 -0.12 -6.62
N PRO A 197 -21.80 0.63 -6.16
CA PRO A 197 -22.40 1.71 -6.96
C PRO A 197 -21.40 2.80 -7.35
N VAL A 198 -20.61 3.28 -6.39
CA VAL A 198 -19.60 4.33 -6.62
C VAL A 198 -18.53 3.82 -7.59
N GLN A 199 -18.07 2.58 -7.38
CA GLN A 199 -17.13 1.92 -8.29
C GLN A 199 -17.65 1.92 -9.72
N ARG A 200 -18.94 1.59 -9.93
CA ARG A 200 -19.54 1.54 -11.28
C ARG A 200 -19.61 2.90 -11.96
N ILE A 201 -19.92 3.96 -11.21
CA ILE A 201 -19.99 5.33 -11.73
C ILE A 201 -18.60 5.83 -12.14
N PHE A 202 -17.61 5.65 -11.26
CA PHE A 202 -16.26 6.19 -11.47
C PHE A 202 -15.31 5.25 -12.23
N ARG A 203 -15.76 4.04 -12.59
CA ARG A 203 -14.97 3.03 -13.32
C ARG A 203 -14.33 3.62 -14.58
N PHE A 204 -15.03 4.49 -15.30
CA PHE A 204 -14.54 5.12 -16.52
C PHE A 204 -13.21 5.88 -16.31
N ALA A 205 -13.11 6.64 -15.23
CA ALA A 205 -11.92 7.43 -14.92
C ALA A 205 -10.83 6.61 -14.24
N MET A 206 -11.22 5.66 -13.40
CA MET A 206 -10.33 4.96 -12.46
C MET A 206 -9.76 3.66 -13.03
N GLU A 207 -10.53 2.98 -13.88
CA GLU A 207 -10.16 1.73 -14.55
C GLU A 207 -10.51 1.83 -16.06
N PRO A 208 -9.89 2.76 -16.80
CA PRO A 208 -10.11 2.83 -18.23
C PRO A 208 -9.59 1.53 -18.85
N LYS A 209 -10.51 0.76 -19.45
CA LYS A 209 -10.16 -0.43 -20.21
C LYS A 209 -9.42 0.02 -21.47
N MET A 210 -8.10 -0.06 -21.45
CA MET A 210 -7.22 0.28 -22.57
C MET A 210 -7.27 -0.76 -23.71
N GLU A 211 -8.42 -1.41 -23.91
CA GLU A 211 -8.64 -2.39 -24.99
C GLU A 211 -8.41 -1.76 -26.38
N TRP A 212 -8.53 -0.43 -26.50
CA TRP A 212 -8.21 0.31 -27.71
C TRP A 212 -6.70 0.51 -27.95
N ALA A 213 -5.88 0.54 -26.89
CA ALA A 213 -4.44 0.83 -26.99
C ALA A 213 -3.56 -0.43 -27.08
N PHE A 214 -4.06 -1.59 -26.65
CA PHE A 214 -3.38 -2.87 -26.78
C PHE A 214 -3.92 -3.62 -28.00
N LYS A 215 -3.06 -3.88 -29.00
CA LYS A 215 -3.42 -4.74 -30.15
C LYS A 215 -3.92 -6.09 -29.63
N ARG A 216 -5.09 -6.53 -30.11
CA ARG A 216 -5.64 -7.86 -29.85
C ARG A 216 -4.55 -8.92 -29.99
N ASP A 217 -4.42 -9.75 -28.97
CA ASP A 217 -3.43 -10.83 -28.92
C ASP A 217 -3.60 -11.71 -30.16
N ALA A 218 -2.54 -11.92 -30.94
CA ALA A 218 -2.58 -12.74 -32.15
C ALA A 218 -3.11 -14.16 -31.85
N THR A 219 -2.92 -14.62 -30.61
CA THR A 219 -3.43 -15.88 -30.08
C THR A 219 -4.97 -15.91 -29.96
N GLU A 220 -5.59 -14.77 -29.64
CA GLU A 220 -7.04 -14.63 -29.51
C GLU A 220 -7.69 -14.60 -30.91
N ILE A 221 -7.07 -13.89 -31.85
CA ILE A 221 -7.46 -13.87 -33.27
C ILE A 221 -7.35 -15.26 -33.90
N ALA A 222 -6.28 -16.02 -33.57
CA ALA A 222 -6.11 -17.39 -34.06
C ALA A 222 -7.17 -18.36 -33.50
N ARG A 223 -7.59 -18.18 -32.24
CA ARG A 223 -8.67 -18.97 -31.62
C ARG A 223 -10.04 -18.66 -32.20
N GLU A 224 -10.33 -17.41 -32.53
CA GLU A 224 -11.58 -17.03 -33.19
C GLU A 224 -11.65 -17.58 -34.62
N ARG A 225 -10.55 -17.53 -35.37
CA ARG A 225 -10.47 -18.17 -36.71
C ARG A 225 -10.61 -19.69 -36.69
N ALA A 226 -10.19 -20.36 -35.62
CA ALA A 226 -10.36 -21.80 -35.49
C ALA A 226 -11.79 -22.22 -35.07
N LYS A 227 -12.64 -21.26 -34.69
CA LYS A 227 -14.04 -21.49 -34.29
C LYS A 227 -15.05 -21.08 -35.37
N ALA A 228 -14.62 -20.38 -36.41
CA ALA A 228 -15.42 -20.02 -37.59
C ALA A 228 -15.23 -21.07 -38.69
#